data_AF-A0A1Y1K4T0-F1
#
_entry.id   AF-A0A1Y1K4T0-F1
#
_cell.length_a   1.000
_cell.length_b   1.000
_cell.length_c   1.000
_cell.angle_alpha   90.00
_cell.angle_beta   90.00
_cell.angle_gamma   90.00
#
_symmetry.space_group_name_H-M   'P 1'
#
loop_
_entity.id
_entity.type
_entity.pdbx_description
1 polymer ?
#
loop_
_entity_poly.entity_id
_entity_poly.type
_entity_poly.pdbx_seq_one_letter_code
_entity_poly.pdbx_strand_id
1 'polypeptide(L)'
;DTINVKSKRLSNVEDPIERHDAVTLQHYLSTRLDLNGNRLMNVADPVDDGDAINRGYFMYYMQIAKVPVDGLRNYVEALEEELKAVKATLHKLIEDAASGK
;
A
#
# COMPACT_ATOMS: atom_id res chain seq x y z
N ASP A 1 43.67 18.67 -31.53
CA ASP A 1 42.51 18.23 -32.32
C ASP A 1 41.38 17.77 -31.42
N THR A 2 40.14 18.12 -31.75
CA THR A 2 38.93 17.67 -31.04
C THR A 2 38.19 16.65 -31.88
N ILE A 3 37.68 15.59 -31.24
CA ILE A 3 36.82 14.60 -31.89
C ILE A 3 35.35 15.02 -31.68
N ASN A 4 34.61 15.20 -32.77
CA ASN A 4 33.16 15.48 -32.72
C ASN A 4 32.34 14.19 -32.86
N VAL A 5 31.63 13.82 -31.80
CA VAL A 5 30.80 12.61 -31.72
C VAL A 5 29.31 12.90 -31.63
N LYS A 6 28.87 14.13 -31.96
CA LYS A 6 27.46 14.53 -31.90
C LYS A 6 26.58 13.57 -32.70
N SER A 7 25.55 13.04 -32.05
CA SER A 7 24.58 12.08 -32.62
C SER A 7 25.20 10.79 -33.17
N LYS A 8 26.41 10.43 -32.73
CA LYS A 8 27.05 9.14 -33.01
C LYS A 8 26.95 8.24 -31.79
N ARG A 9 26.90 6.93 -32.01
CA ARG A 9 27.06 5.93 -30.95
C ARG A 9 28.55 5.64 -30.79
N LEU A 10 29.01 5.63 -29.55
CA LEU A 10 30.31 5.07 -29.17
C LEU A 10 30.07 3.63 -28.73
N SER A 11 30.88 2.71 -29.23
CA SER A 11 30.87 1.28 -28.91
C SER A 11 32.22 0.87 -28.37
N ASN A 12 32.28 -0.27 -27.69
CA ASN A 12 33.50 -0.79 -27.06
C ASN A 12 34.10 0.16 -26.01
N VAL A 13 33.23 0.84 -25.27
CA VAL A 13 33.61 1.61 -24.08
C VAL A 13 33.50 0.67 -22.88
N GLU A 14 34.56 0.56 -22.08
CA GLU A 14 34.56 -0.20 -20.84
C GLU A 14 33.80 0.54 -19.72
N ASP A 15 33.39 -0.19 -18.69
CA ASP A 15 32.74 0.42 -17.53
C ASP A 15 33.71 1.37 -16.80
N PRO A 16 33.19 2.50 -16.26
CA PRO A 16 34.03 3.52 -15.64
C PRO A 16 34.71 3.01 -14.37
N ILE A 17 35.98 3.36 -14.20
CA ILE A 17 36.80 3.07 -13.00
C ILE A 17 37.06 4.36 -12.23
N GLU A 18 37.32 5.47 -12.94
CA GLU A 18 37.62 6.78 -12.36
C GLU A 18 36.46 7.77 -12.50
N ARG A 19 36.48 8.84 -11.70
CA ARG A 19 35.41 9.86 -11.68
C ARG A 19 35.20 10.60 -13.01
N HIS A 20 36.18 10.55 -13.91
CA HIS A 20 36.15 11.25 -15.19
C HIS A 20 35.98 10.32 -16.39
N ASP A 21 35.76 9.01 -16.16
CA ASP A 21 35.51 8.06 -17.23
C ASP A 21 34.12 8.24 -17.84
N ALA A 22 34.00 7.82 -19.10
CA ALA A 22 32.70 7.75 -19.76
C ALA A 22 31.88 6.58 -19.17
N VAL A 23 30.59 6.84 -18.93
CA VAL A 23 29.67 5.83 -18.39
C VAL A 23 29.03 5.02 -19.52
N THR A 24 29.06 3.69 -19.42
CA THR A 24 28.33 2.80 -20.33
C THR A 24 26.85 2.73 -19.95
N LEU A 25 25.96 2.39 -20.90
CA LEU A 25 24.55 2.16 -20.60
C LEU A 25 24.36 0.99 -19.63
N GLN A 26 25.17 -0.06 -19.77
CA GLN A 26 25.12 -1.22 -18.88
C GLN A 26 25.42 -0.82 -17.43
N HIS A 27 26.50 -0.07 -17.21
CA HIS A 27 26.88 0.43 -15.89
C HIS A 27 25.79 1.30 -15.26
N TYR A 28 25.19 2.19 -16.04
CA TYR A 28 24.09 3.04 -15.58
C TYR A 28 22.86 2.21 -15.12
N LEU A 29 22.54 1.14 -15.83
CA LEU A 29 21.42 0.27 -15.46
C LEU A 29 21.73 -0.58 -14.23
N SER A 30 22.96 -1.08 -14.09
CA SER A 30 23.38 -1.91 -12.95
C SER A 30 23.59 -1.14 -11.65
N THR A 31 23.80 0.17 -11.71
CA THR A 31 23.99 1.04 -10.54
C THR A 31 22.68 1.60 -9.98
N ARG A 32 21.54 1.21 -10.56
CA ARG A 32 20.24 1.50 -9.95
C ARG A 32 20.16 0.80 -8.59
N LEU A 33 19.41 1.42 -7.66
CA LEU A 33 19.20 0.86 -6.33
C LEU A 33 18.43 -0.47 -6.45
N ASP A 34 19.14 -1.57 -6.21
CA ASP A 34 18.57 -2.89 -5.98
C ASP A 34 18.90 -3.31 -4.54
N LEU A 35 17.87 -3.47 -3.71
CA LEU A 35 18.05 -3.90 -2.33
C LEU A 35 18.30 -5.41 -2.22
N ASN A 36 18.13 -6.19 -3.29
CA ASN A 36 18.29 -7.64 -3.33
C ASN A 36 17.56 -8.35 -2.17
N GLY A 37 16.33 -7.90 -1.89
CA GLY A 37 15.51 -8.41 -0.78
C GLY A 37 15.94 -7.99 0.63
N ASN A 38 16.99 -7.18 0.77
CA ASN A 38 17.45 -6.71 2.08
C ASN A 38 16.47 -5.70 2.70
N ARG A 39 16.44 -5.70 4.04
CA ARG A 39 15.62 -4.76 4.81
C ARG A 39 16.28 -3.40 4.83
N LEU A 40 15.53 -2.38 4.43
CA LEU A 40 15.90 -0.98 4.68
C LEU A 40 15.52 -0.61 6.11
N MET A 41 16.50 -0.15 6.88
CA MET A 41 16.37 0.20 8.31
C MET A 41 16.60 1.69 8.51
N ASN A 42 16.14 2.24 9.64
CA ASN A 42 16.31 3.65 10.02
C ASN A 42 15.70 4.66 9.02
N VAL A 43 14.56 4.29 8.43
CA VAL A 43 13.76 5.18 7.58
C VAL A 43 12.91 6.07 8.48
N ALA A 44 13.05 7.39 8.32
CA ALA A 44 12.24 8.38 9.05
C ALA A 44 10.79 8.36 8.59
N ASP A 45 9.93 9.15 9.23
CA ASP A 45 8.58 9.38 8.72
C ASP A 45 8.65 10.22 7.43
N PRO A 46 7.79 9.93 6.43
CA PRO A 46 7.75 10.68 5.18
C PRO A 46 7.29 12.13 5.42
N VAL A 47 7.80 13.05 4.59
CA VAL A 47 7.43 14.47 4.59
C VAL A 47 6.73 14.83 3.28
N ASP A 48 7.20 14.31 2.16
CA ASP A 48 6.67 14.58 0.82
C ASP A 48 5.98 13.33 0.23
N ASP A 49 5.09 13.54 -0.75
CA ASP A 49 4.29 12.47 -1.38
C ASP A 49 5.13 11.36 -2.04
N GLY A 50 6.38 11.66 -2.41
CA GLY A 50 7.31 10.72 -3.05
C GLY A 50 8.15 9.90 -2.07
N ASP A 51 8.03 10.14 -0.78
CA ASP A 51 8.89 9.51 0.21
C ASP A 51 8.55 8.04 0.46
N ALA A 52 9.59 7.26 0.73
CA ALA A 52 9.40 5.91 1.24
C ALA A 52 8.86 5.96 2.68
N ILE A 53 7.94 5.05 3.01
CA ILE A 53 7.35 4.97 4.35
C ILE A 53 8.00 3.87 5.19
N ASN A 54 8.14 4.12 6.49
CA ASN A 54 8.50 3.08 7.45
C ASN A 54 7.27 2.30 7.94
N ARG A 55 7.49 1.15 8.61
CA ARG A 55 6.39 0.30 9.12
C ARG A 55 5.54 1.00 10.19
N GLY A 56 6.13 1.86 11.02
CA GLY A 56 5.41 2.59 12.07
C GLY A 56 4.38 3.54 11.48
N TYR A 57 4.81 4.35 10.50
CA TYR A 57 3.95 5.25 9.75
C TYR A 57 2.76 4.50 9.13
N PHE A 58 3.02 3.41 8.41
CA PHE A 58 1.95 2.61 7.79
C PHE A 58 0.94 2.07 8.83
N MET A 59 1.42 1.55 9.96
CA MET A 59 0.56 0.98 10.99
C MET A 59 -0.31 2.03 11.69
N TYR A 60 0.23 3.24 11.90
CA TYR A 60 -0.52 4.34 12.50
C TYR A 60 -1.75 4.70 11.67
N TYR A 61 -1.57 4.95 10.36
CA TYR A 61 -2.69 5.28 9.47
C TYR A 61 -3.63 4.10 9.24
N MET A 62 -3.11 2.87 9.20
CA MET A 62 -3.95 1.66 9.16
C MET A 62 -4.86 1.55 10.40
N GLN A 63 -4.36 1.90 11.58
CA GLN A 63 -5.15 1.87 12.81
C GLN A 63 -6.28 2.91 12.78
N ILE A 64 -6.02 4.09 12.24
CA ILE A 64 -7.04 5.13 12.05
C ILE A 64 -8.14 4.62 11.11
N ALA A 65 -7.77 4.00 10.00
CA ALA A 65 -8.73 3.45 9.04
C ALA A 65 -9.60 2.31 9.61
N LYS A 66 -9.14 1.60 10.65
CA LYS A 66 -9.93 0.55 11.32
C LYS A 66 -11.07 1.10 12.17
N VAL A 67 -10.94 2.30 12.74
CA VAL A 67 -11.94 2.85 13.67
C VAL A 67 -13.34 2.99 13.03
N PRO A 68 -13.49 3.57 11.81
CA PRO A 68 -14.79 3.58 11.13
C PRO A 68 -15.34 2.18 10.81
N VAL A 69 -14.45 1.24 10.45
CA VAL A 69 -14.85 -0.15 10.12
C VAL A 69 -15.40 -0.86 11.35
N ASP A 70 -14.74 -0.71 12.50
CA ASP A 70 -15.23 -1.26 13.76
C ASP A 70 -16.57 -0.64 14.17
N GLY A 71 -16.73 0.67 13.95
CA GLY A 71 -18.01 1.36 14.18
C GLY A 71 -19.14 0.81 13.32
N LEU A 72 -18.90 0.62 12.01
CA LEU A 72 -19.87 0.03 11.09
C LEU A 72 -20.21 -1.40 11.47
N ARG A 73 -19.21 -2.20 11.88
CA ARG A 73 -19.43 -3.57 12.35
C ARG A 73 -20.39 -3.61 13.54
N ASN A 74 -20.15 -2.78 14.55
CA ASN A 74 -21.02 -2.70 15.73
C ASN A 74 -22.45 -2.27 15.37
N TYR A 75 -22.60 -1.34 14.41
CA TYR A 75 -23.92 -0.91 13.94
C TYR A 75 -24.67 -2.04 13.23
N VAL A 76 -23.99 -2.81 12.39
CA VAL A 76 -24.58 -3.98 11.71
C VAL A 76 -25.01 -5.04 12.73
N GLU A 77 -24.16 -5.35 13.71
CA GLU A 77 -24.48 -6.31 14.78
C GLU A 77 -25.74 -5.90 15.57
N ALA A 78 -25.90 -4.61 15.87
CA ALA A 78 -27.10 -4.11 16.54
C ALA A 78 -28.35 -4.29 15.67
N LEU A 79 -28.29 -3.95 14.39
CA LEU A 79 -29.40 -4.13 13.45
C LEU A 79 -29.78 -5.60 13.26
N GLU A 80 -28.81 -6.51 13.29
CA GLU A 80 -29.07 -7.95 13.19
C GLU A 80 -29.87 -8.49 14.38
N GLU A 81 -29.55 -8.05 15.60
CA GLU A 81 -30.32 -8.41 16.79
C GLU A 81 -31.72 -7.77 16.81
N GLU A 82 -31.86 -6.51 16.37
CA GLU A 82 -33.16 -5.88 16.20
C GLU A 82 -34.03 -6.64 15.18
N LEU A 83 -33.48 -7.00 14.03
CA LEU A 83 -34.18 -7.76 13.00
C LEU A 83 -34.64 -9.13 13.52
N LYS A 84 -33.80 -9.80 14.32
CA LYS A 84 -34.13 -11.08 14.96
C LYS A 84 -35.28 -10.93 15.96
N ALA A 85 -35.28 -9.86 16.76
CA ALA A 85 -36.38 -9.57 17.68
C ALA A 85 -37.69 -9.30 16.92
N VAL A 86 -37.66 -8.48 15.87
CA VAL A 86 -38.83 -8.19 15.02
C VAL A 86 -39.38 -9.46 14.39
N LYS A 87 -38.52 -10.34 13.86
CA LYS A 87 -38.93 -11.64 13.30
C LYS A 87 -39.61 -12.53 14.35
N ALA A 88 -39.10 -12.56 15.58
CA ALA A 88 -39.70 -13.34 16.66
C ALA A 88 -41.09 -12.81 17.04
N THR A 89 -41.26 -11.49 17.15
CA THR A 89 -42.57 -10.87 17.39
C THR A 89 -43.55 -11.16 16.26
N LEU A 90 -43.11 -11.08 14.99
CA LEU A 90 -43.94 -11.38 13.85
C LEU A 90 -44.43 -12.84 13.86
N HIS A 91 -43.55 -13.81 14.13
CA HIS A 91 -43.95 -15.21 14.25
C HIS A 91 -45.04 -15.41 15.31
N LYS A 92 -44.87 -14.82 16.49
CA LYS A 92 -45.86 -14.91 17.56
C LYS A 92 -47.22 -14.33 17.16
N LEU A 93 -47.24 -13.17 16.49
CA LEU A 93 -48.49 -12.56 16.01
C LEU A 93 -49.21 -13.44 15.00
N ILE A 94 -48.48 -14.14 14.14
CA ILE A 94 -49.05 -15.08 13.17
C ILE A 94 -49.64 -16.30 13.90
N GLU A 95 -48.96 -16.84 14.90
CA GLU A 95 -49.45 -17.95 15.72
C GLU A 95 -50.72 -17.58 16.49
N ASP A 96 -50.73 -16.41 17.14
CA ASP A 96 -51.89 -15.90 17.87
C ASP A 96 -53.09 -15.78 16.94
N ALA A 97 -52.92 -15.16 15.76
CA ALA A 97 -53.96 -15.02 14.74
C ALA A 97 -54.46 -16.36 14.17
N ALA A 98 -53.57 -17.35 14.00
CA ALA A 98 -53.94 -18.69 13.52
C ALA A 98 -54.68 -19.51 14.58
N SER A 99 -54.43 -19.25 15.87
CA SER A 99 -55.04 -19.97 16.98
C SER A 99 -56.48 -19.53 17.32
N GLY A 100 -56.98 -18.47 16.68
CA GLY A 100 -58.36 -17.99 16.85
C GLY A 100 -58.65 -17.33 18.20
N LYS A 101 -57.60 -16.88 18.92
CA LYS A 101 -57.72 -15.99 20.08
C LYS A 101 -57.66 -14.52 19.67
#